data_AF-A0A6L9EQ78-F1
#
_entry.id   AF-A0A6L9EQ78-F1
#
_cell.length_a   1.000
_cell.length_b   1.000
_cell.length_c   1.000
_cell.angle_alpha   90.00
_cell.angle_beta   90.00
_cell.angle_gamma   90.00
#
_symmetry.space_group_name_H-M   'P 1'
#
loop_
_entity.id
_entity.type
_entity.pdbx_description
1 polymer ?
#
loop_
_entity_poly.entity_id
_entity_poly.type
_entity_poly.pdbx_seq_one_letter_code
_entity_poly.pdbx_strand_id
1 'polypeptide(L)'
;MAKILSPNKSYTGVSASVAFCNGIGTTDNPELIDWFKNHKYQVIEEEKKDKKLDEMSVEELAAYANEHSIDIGKATSQAGIIEKIKAVKEEKKEDEEPDK
;
A
#
# COMPACT_ATOMS: atom_id res chain seq x y z
N MET A 1 -9.80 -4.02 -1.45
CA MET A 1 -10.58 -2.89 -2.01
C MET A 1 -9.62 -1.86 -2.60
N ALA A 2 -10.00 -1.21 -3.71
CA ALA A 2 -9.20 -0.15 -4.33
C ALA A 2 -9.93 1.19 -4.27
N LYS A 3 -9.19 2.26 -3.99
CA LYS A 3 -9.64 3.64 -4.02
C LYS A 3 -9.35 4.24 -5.40
N ILE A 4 -10.38 4.70 -6.09
CA ILE A 4 -10.31 5.35 -7.39
C ILE A 4 -10.38 6.86 -7.17
N LEU A 5 -9.34 7.58 -7.58
CA LEU A 5 -9.29 9.03 -7.58
C LEU A 5 -9.65 9.56 -8.97
N SER A 6 -10.71 10.33 -9.04
CA SER A 6 -11.12 11.02 -10.26
C SER A 6 -10.24 12.24 -10.51
N PRO A 7 -10.01 12.62 -11.80
CA PRO A 7 -9.25 13.82 -12.14
C PRO A 7 -9.90 15.11 -11.59
N ASN A 8 -11.21 15.10 -11.39
CA ASN A 8 -11.93 16.19 -10.75
C ASN A 8 -12.13 15.91 -9.26
N LYS A 9 -11.33 16.55 -8.41
CA LYS A 9 -11.32 16.36 -6.95
C LYS A 9 -12.63 16.76 -6.25
N SER A 10 -13.56 17.41 -6.93
CA SER A 10 -14.88 17.75 -6.38
C SER A 10 -16.01 16.95 -7.04
N TYR A 11 -15.69 15.97 -7.88
CA TYR A 11 -16.70 15.16 -8.57
C TYR A 11 -17.46 14.27 -7.58
N THR A 12 -18.77 14.44 -7.54
CA THR A 12 -19.67 13.59 -6.77
C THR A 12 -20.73 13.06 -7.73
N GLY A 13 -20.82 11.74 -7.86
CA GLY A 13 -21.64 11.09 -8.88
C GLY A 13 -21.33 9.61 -9.00
N VAL A 14 -21.91 8.94 -9.99
CA VAL A 14 -21.65 7.52 -10.27
C VAL A 14 -20.97 7.39 -11.63
N SER A 15 -19.82 6.72 -11.66
CA SER A 15 -19.06 6.45 -12.89
C SER A 15 -18.72 4.96 -12.95
N ALA A 16 -19.02 4.32 -14.09
CA ALA A 16 -18.82 2.87 -14.29
C ALA A 16 -19.33 2.02 -13.10
N SER A 17 -20.56 2.30 -12.63
CA SER A 17 -21.20 1.65 -11.47
C SER A 17 -20.49 1.86 -10.11
N VAL A 18 -19.46 2.70 -10.05
CA VAL A 18 -18.77 3.10 -8.81
C VAL A 18 -19.27 4.46 -8.38
N ALA A 19 -19.71 4.58 -7.12
CA ALA A 19 -20.05 5.86 -6.52
C ALA A 19 -18.77 6.63 -6.16
N PHE A 20 -18.73 7.91 -6.53
CA PHE A 20 -17.68 8.86 -6.20
C PHE A 20 -18.24 9.93 -5.27
N CYS A 21 -17.46 10.26 -4.24
CA CYS A 21 -17.72 11.37 -3.32
C CYS A 21 -16.45 12.22 -3.24
N ASN A 22 -16.55 13.51 -3.57
CA ASN A 22 -15.40 14.43 -3.62
C ASN A 22 -14.20 13.85 -4.41
N GLY A 23 -14.49 13.29 -5.57
CA GLY A 23 -13.50 12.70 -6.47
C GLY A 23 -12.92 11.36 -5.99
N ILE A 24 -13.44 10.76 -4.91
CA ILE A 24 -12.97 9.48 -4.38
C ILE A 24 -14.08 8.44 -4.54
N GLY A 25 -13.79 7.37 -5.27
CA GLY A 25 -14.63 6.18 -5.36
C GLY A 25 -13.92 4.97 -4.77
N THR A 26 -14.67 3.94 -4.40
CA THR A 26 -14.12 2.67 -3.89
C THR A 26 -14.75 1.52 -4.64
N THR A 27 -13.92 0.58 -5.11
CA THR A 27 -14.38 -0.62 -5.80
C THR A 27 -13.49 -1.80 -5.44
N ASP A 28 -14.08 -2.97 -5.30
CA ASP A 28 -13.40 -4.26 -5.16
C ASP A 28 -13.34 -5.03 -6.49
N ASN A 29 -14.06 -4.59 -7.52
CA ASN A 29 -14.11 -5.29 -8.80
C ASN A 29 -12.83 -5.03 -9.63
N PRO A 30 -12.02 -6.08 -9.92
CA PRO A 30 -10.77 -5.96 -10.67
C PRO A 30 -10.95 -5.46 -12.11
N GLU A 31 -12.08 -5.78 -12.77
CA GLU A 31 -12.35 -5.30 -14.14
C GLU A 31 -12.55 -3.78 -14.17
N LEU A 32 -13.24 -3.24 -13.16
CA LEU A 32 -13.43 -1.79 -13.02
C LEU A 32 -12.12 -1.09 -12.70
N ILE A 33 -11.28 -1.69 -11.85
CA ILE A 33 -9.95 -1.17 -11.50
C ILE A 33 -9.09 -1.00 -12.75
N ASP A 34 -9.00 -2.02 -13.60
CA ASP A 34 -8.22 -1.96 -14.85
C ASP A 34 -8.79 -0.91 -15.81
N TRP A 35 -10.12 -0.87 -15.95
CA TRP A 35 -10.80 0.15 -16.73
C TRP A 35 -10.41 1.57 -16.29
N PHE A 36 -10.45 1.85 -14.99
CA PHE A 36 -10.05 3.14 -14.43
C PHE A 36 -8.57 3.47 -14.67
N LYS A 37 -7.66 2.49 -14.52
CA LYS A 37 -6.23 2.64 -14.84
C LYS A 37 -6.01 3.09 -16.29
N ASN A 38 -6.74 2.49 -17.24
CA ASN A 38 -6.68 2.85 -18.65
C ASN A 38 -7.35 4.21 -18.97
N HIS A 39 -8.33 4.63 -18.17
CA HIS A 39 -9.12 5.84 -18.38
C HIS A 39 -8.61 7.10 -17.65
N LYS A 40 -7.31 7.18 -17.35
CA LYS A 40 -6.67 8.34 -16.67
C LYS A 40 -7.17 8.61 -15.24
N TYR A 41 -7.80 7.63 -14.60
CA TYR A 41 -8.09 7.71 -13.17
C TYR A 41 -6.89 7.20 -12.38
N GLN A 42 -6.68 7.75 -11.18
CA GLN A 42 -5.61 7.29 -10.31
C GLN A 42 -6.17 6.23 -9.37
N VAL A 43 -5.77 4.97 -9.60
CA VAL A 43 -6.19 3.84 -8.77
C VAL A 43 -5.16 3.60 -7.68
N ILE A 44 -5.60 3.66 -6.43
CA ILE A 44 -4.86 3.29 -5.23
C ILE A 44 -5.46 1.96 -4.77
N GLU A 45 -4.90 0.87 -5.26
CA GLU A 45 -5.13 -0.42 -4.64
C GLU A 45 -4.60 -0.36 -3.21
N GLU A 46 -5.44 -0.60 -2.20
CA GLU A 46 -4.98 -0.77 -0.82
C GLU A 46 -4.30 -2.13 -0.63
N GLU A 47 -3.56 -2.59 -1.64
CA GLU A 47 -2.41 -3.43 -1.38
C GLU A 47 -1.43 -2.51 -0.68
N LYS A 48 -1.45 -2.58 0.66
CA LYS A 48 -0.47 -2.00 1.60
C LYS A 48 0.71 -1.50 0.80
N LYS A 49 0.71 -0.19 0.48
CA LYS A 49 1.88 0.46 -0.13
C LYS A 49 3.02 0.10 0.80
N ASP A 50 3.79 -0.91 0.42
CA ASP A 50 5.10 -1.16 0.94
C ASP A 50 5.83 0.11 0.58
N LYS A 51 5.80 1.08 1.51
CA LYS A 51 6.79 2.14 1.61
C LYS A 51 8.07 1.40 1.30
N LYS A 52 8.64 1.65 0.12
CA LYS A 52 9.81 0.94 -0.37
C LYS A 52 10.84 1.12 0.73
N LEU A 53 11.02 0.09 1.54
CA LEU A 53 12.15 0.00 2.45
C LEU A 53 13.43 0.15 1.60
N ASP A 54 13.33 -0.19 0.31
CA ASP A 54 14.28 0.03 -0.77
C ASP A 54 14.62 1.51 -1.08
N GLU A 55 13.82 2.49 -0.65
CA GLU A 55 14.11 3.93 -0.77
C GLU A 55 14.67 4.54 0.52
N MET A 56 14.60 3.83 1.66
CA MET A 56 15.16 4.27 2.94
C MET A 56 16.65 3.94 3.02
N SER A 57 17.41 4.80 3.70
CA SER A 57 18.84 4.55 3.93
C SER A 57 19.05 3.39 4.91
N VAL A 58 20.26 2.83 4.91
CA VAL A 58 20.68 1.77 5.85
C VAL A 58 20.43 2.20 7.31
N GLU A 59 20.64 3.47 7.62
CA GLU A 59 20.44 4.05 8.96
C GLU A 59 18.96 4.09 9.35
N GLU A 60 18.09 4.56 8.46
CA GLU A 60 16.64 4.58 8.70
C GLU A 60 16.07 3.16 8.84
N LEU A 61 16.56 2.22 8.03
CA LEU A 61 16.15 0.82 8.10
C LEU A 61 16.61 0.16 9.40
N ALA A 62 17.84 0.43 9.85
CA ALA A 62 18.34 -0.07 11.12
C ALA A 62 17.57 0.54 12.30
N ALA A 63 17.24 1.83 12.26
CA ALA A 63 16.40 2.47 13.26
C ALA A 63 14.99 1.85 13.30
N TYR A 64 14.39 1.62 12.13
CA TYR A 64 13.09 0.95 12.00
C TYR A 64 13.12 -0.46 12.61
N ALA A 65 14.17 -1.24 12.30
CA ALA A 65 14.33 -2.56 12.88
C ALA A 65 14.45 -2.51 14.41
N ASN A 66 15.23 -1.58 14.96
CA ASN A 66 15.36 -1.42 16.42
C ASN A 66 14.04 -1.01 17.07
N GLU A 67 13.31 -0.05 16.50
CA GLU A 67 12.01 0.41 17.01
C GLU A 67 10.98 -0.73 17.01
N HIS A 68 10.98 -1.54 15.97
CA HIS A 68 10.10 -2.70 15.84
C HIS A 68 10.65 -3.98 16.49
N SER A 69 11.78 -3.91 17.19
CA SER A 69 12.46 -5.05 17.82
C SER A 69 12.72 -6.22 16.86
N ILE A 70 13.12 -5.90 15.63
CA ILE A 70 13.46 -6.83 14.55
C ILE A 70 14.97 -7.13 14.60
N ASP A 71 15.34 -8.40 14.67
CA ASP A 71 16.73 -8.82 14.61
C ASP A 71 17.26 -8.79 13.17
N ILE A 72 18.11 -7.80 12.88
CA ILE A 72 18.80 -7.65 11.59
C ILE A 72 20.11 -8.46 11.53
N GLY A 73 20.52 -9.09 12.64
CA GLY A 73 21.74 -9.89 12.75
C GLY A 73 22.99 -9.09 12.37
N LYS A 74 23.77 -9.61 11.40
CA LYS A 74 24.97 -8.95 10.86
C LYS A 74 24.70 -8.20 9.55
N ALA A 75 23.44 -7.94 9.19
CA ALA A 75 23.14 -7.24 7.96
C ALA A 75 23.59 -5.78 8.03
N THR A 76 24.61 -5.42 7.25
CA THR A 76 25.09 -4.03 7.09
C THR A 76 24.70 -3.41 5.76
N SER A 77 24.08 -4.18 4.87
CA SER A 77 23.65 -3.74 3.55
C SER A 77 22.14 -3.46 3.56
N GLN A 78 21.73 -2.39 2.87
CA GLN A 78 20.34 -1.97 2.74
C GLN A 78 19.42 -3.16 2.41
N ALA A 79 19.74 -3.90 1.33
CA ALA A 79 18.96 -5.06 0.90
C ALA A 79 18.86 -6.16 1.98
N GLY A 80 19.95 -6.43 2.70
CA GLY A 80 19.96 -7.45 3.75
C GLY A 80 19.10 -7.06 4.95
N ILE A 81 19.11 -5.78 5.33
CA ILE A 81 18.25 -5.26 6.41
C ILE A 81 16.77 -5.29 5.98
N ILE A 82 16.48 -4.87 4.74
CA ILE A 82 15.14 -4.90 4.17
C ILE A 82 14.57 -6.32 4.19
N GLU A 83 15.36 -7.31 3.80
CA GLU A 83 14.92 -8.72 3.78
C GLU A 83 14.51 -9.20 5.16
N LYS A 84 15.28 -8.88 6.21
CA LYS A 84 14.95 -9.20 7.60
C LYS A 84 13.67 -8.50 8.06
N ILE A 85 13.53 -7.22 7.74
CA ILE A 85 12.34 -6.44 8.08
C ILE A 85 11.10 -6.99 7.35
N LYS A 86 11.20 -7.29 6.05
CA LYS A 86 10.11 -7.84 5.25
C LYS A 86 9.69 -9.20 5.77
N ALA A 87 10.64 -10.11 6.04
CA ALA A 87 10.35 -11.43 6.59
C ALA A 87 9.51 -11.37 7.87
N VAL A 88 9.90 -10.54 8.84
CA VAL A 88 9.15 -10.40 10.11
C VAL A 88 7.81 -9.67 9.92
N LYS A 89 7.75 -8.71 8.99
CA LYS A 89 6.54 -7.92 8.74
C LYS A 89 5.50 -8.70 7.95
N GLU A 90 5.92 -9.58 7.05
CA GLU A 90 5.03 -10.50 6.32
C GLU A 90 4.40 -11.51 7.28
N GLU A 91 5.14 -12.05 8.26
CA GLU A 91 4.60 -12.93 9.31
C GLU A 91 3.56 -12.23 10.21
N LYS A 92 3.63 -10.92 10.42
CA LYS A 92 2.63 -10.16 11.19
C LYS A 92 1.43 -9.67 10.38
N LYS A 93 1.43 -9.77 9.05
CA LYS A 93 0.32 -9.29 8.20
C LYS A 93 -0.86 -10.28 8.14
N GLU A 94 -0.72 -11.52 8.63
CA GLU A 94 -1.78 -12.53 8.62
C GLU A 94 -2.74 -12.47 9.84
N ASP A 95 -2.42 -11.70 10.89
CA ASP A 95 -3.23 -11.70 12.14
C ASP A 95 -4.06 -10.42 12.36
N GLU A 96 -4.04 -9.45 11.43
CA GLU A 96 -4.95 -8.29 11.49
C GLU A 96 -6.10 -8.47 10.51
N GLU A 97 -6.96 -9.44 10.85
CA GLU A 97 -8.35 -9.54 10.40
C GLU A 97 -9.20 -8.68 11.34
N PRO A 98 -9.67 -7.48 10.95
CA PRO A 98 -10.83 -6.89 11.59
C PRO A 98 -12.08 -7.38 10.85
N ASP A 99 -12.63 -8.47 11.39
CA ASP A 99 -14.04 -8.57 11.80
C ASP A 99 -15.10 -8.17 10.75
N LYS A 100 -15.66 -9.21 10.10
CA LYS A 100 -17.10 -9.47 9.96
C LYS A 100 -17.95 -8.68 8.95
#